data_AF-A0A519VCP7-F1
#
_entry.id   AF-A0A519VCP7-F1
#
_cell.length_a   1.000
_cell.length_b   1.000
_cell.length_c   1.000
_cell.angle_alpha   90.00
_cell.angle_beta   90.00
_cell.angle_gamma   90.00
#
_symmetry.space_group_name_H-M   'P 1'
#
loop_
_entity.id
_entity.type
_entity.pdbx_description
1 polymer ?
#
loop_
_entity_poly.entity_id
_entity_poly.type
_entity_poly.pdbx_seq_one_letter_code
_entity_poly.pdbx_strand_id
1 'polypeptide(L)'
;MANLLGQPVINIREANTNKPEEYKSLMQTLIEDWRNKWNQGNFPFLYVQLPGFMDVKTTPTESSWAKLRQQQLDLLTVPNTAMAVAIDLGEWNDIHPLNKQDVGKRLA
;
A
#
# COMPACT_ATOMS: atom_id res chain seq x y z
N MET A 1 21.32 -9.71 1.28
CA MET A 1 21.47 -8.47 0.47
C MET A 1 20.06 -7.89 0.33
N ALA A 2 19.67 -6.71 0.79
CA ALA A 2 20.37 -5.54 1.30
C ALA A 2 19.84 -5.13 2.69
N ASN A 3 20.70 -4.46 3.46
CA ASN A 3 20.45 -3.99 4.82
C ASN A 3 19.63 -2.69 4.72
N LEU A 4 18.29 -2.78 4.81
CA LEU A 4 17.43 -1.60 4.91
C LEU A 4 17.60 -1.00 6.31
N LEU A 5 18.44 0.02 6.41
CA LEU A 5 18.66 0.83 7.60
C LEU A 5 17.32 1.46 8.04
N GLY A 6 16.68 0.88 9.04
CA GLY A 6 15.72 1.55 9.94
C GLY A 6 14.43 2.13 9.35
N GLN A 7 14.12 1.86 8.07
CA GLN A 7 12.92 2.41 7.43
C GLN A 7 11.72 1.50 7.74
N PRO A 8 10.64 2.02 8.36
CA PRO A 8 9.42 1.25 8.55
C PRO A 8 8.77 0.99 7.19
N VAL A 9 8.85 -0.26 6.74
CA VAL A 9 8.04 -0.75 5.62
C VAL A 9 6.70 -1.17 6.19
N ILE A 10 5.62 -0.47 5.82
CA ILE A 10 4.27 -0.87 6.22
C ILE A 10 3.74 -1.87 5.20
N ASN A 11 3.44 -3.08 5.66
CA ASN A 11 2.64 -4.03 4.90
C ASN A 11 1.15 -3.71 5.08
N ILE A 12 0.47 -3.34 4.00
CA ILE A 12 -0.89 -2.79 4.00
C ILE A 12 -1.92 -3.91 3.91
N ARG A 13 -2.96 -3.82 4.75
CA ARG A 13 -3.98 -4.86 4.96
C ARG A 13 -5.07 -4.87 3.89
N GLU A 14 -5.26 -6.04 3.30
CA GLU A 14 -6.40 -6.42 2.45
C GLU A 14 -7.76 -6.35 3.19
N ALA A 15 -7.72 -6.40 4.53
CA ALA A 15 -8.90 -6.41 5.40
C ALA A 15 -9.73 -5.11 5.36
N ASN A 16 -9.19 -4.02 4.82
CA ASN A 16 -9.91 -2.74 4.70
C ASN A 16 -10.88 -2.68 3.51
N THR A 17 -11.00 -3.75 2.72
CA THR A 17 -11.95 -3.85 1.59
C THR A 17 -13.41 -3.65 1.99
N ASN A 18 -13.76 -3.92 3.25
CA ASN A 18 -15.11 -3.64 3.78
C ASN A 18 -15.39 -2.14 4.00
N LYS A 19 -14.33 -1.32 4.14
CA LYS A 19 -14.42 0.12 4.43
C LYS A 19 -13.24 0.87 3.79
N PRO A 20 -13.15 0.91 2.45
CA PRO A 20 -12.01 1.48 1.76
C PRO A 20 -11.82 2.97 2.08
N GLU A 21 -12.91 3.72 2.25
CA GLU A 21 -12.86 5.18 2.49
C GLU A 21 -12.19 5.58 3.82
N GLU A 22 -12.09 4.67 4.80
CA GLU A 22 -11.41 4.96 6.07
C GLU A 22 -9.88 4.82 5.94
N TYR A 23 -9.40 4.16 4.88
CA TYR A 23 -8.02 3.70 4.75
C TYR A 23 -6.99 4.82 4.85
N LYS A 24 -7.13 5.88 4.04
CA LYS A 24 -6.18 7.00 4.04
C LYS A 24 -6.06 7.64 5.43
N SER A 25 -7.18 7.90 6.09
CA SER A 25 -7.22 8.55 7.40
C SER A 25 -6.52 7.70 8.48
N LEU A 26 -6.80 6.40 8.49
CA LEU A 26 -6.16 5.45 9.41
C LEU A 26 -4.64 5.39 9.18
N MET A 27 -4.21 5.35 7.92
CA MET A 27 -2.80 5.30 7.58
C MET A 27 -2.05 6.59 7.92
N GLN A 28 -2.67 7.74 7.64
CA GLN A 28 -2.12 9.04 8.02
C GLN A 28 -1.94 9.13 9.54
N THR A 29 -2.96 8.70 10.31
CA THR A 29 -2.90 8.66 11.78
C THR A 29 -1.74 7.79 12.28
N LEU A 30 -1.54 6.61 11.66
CA LEU A 30 -0.44 5.71 12.01
C LEU A 30 0.93 6.34 11.72
N ILE A 31 1.10 6.93 10.54
CA ILE A 31 2.34 7.60 10.12
C ILE A 31 2.69 8.73 11.09
N GLU A 32 1.71 9.55 11.45
CA GLU A 32 1.86 10.66 12.40
C GLU A 32 2.21 10.16 13.80
N ASP A 33 1.50 9.14 14.31
CA ASP A 33 1.79 8.53 15.61
C ASP A 33 3.23 7.98 15.69
N TRP A 34 3.67 7.29 14.64
CA TRP A 34 5.02 6.72 14.60
C TRP A 34 6.11 7.79 14.52
N ARG A 35 5.88 8.85 13.72
CA ARG A 35 6.77 10.02 13.66
C ARG A 35 6.92 10.68 15.03
N ASN A 36 5.82 10.84 15.74
CA ASN A 36 5.80 11.42 17.07
C ASN A 36 6.52 10.51 18.09
N LYS A 37 6.24 9.21 18.08
CA LYS A 37 6.80 8.26 19.06
C LYS A 37 8.30 8.04 18.92
N TRP A 38 8.80 7.95 17.70
CA TRP A 38 10.24 7.76 17.49
C TRP A 38 11.03 9.07 17.58
N ASN A 39 10.37 10.23 17.42
CA ASN A 39 11.01 11.54 17.51
C ASN A 39 12.26 11.67 16.60
N GLN A 40 12.19 11.07 15.42
CA GLN A 40 13.26 11.08 14.40
C GLN A 40 12.90 12.00 13.21
N GLY A 41 12.01 12.97 13.46
CA GLY A 41 11.53 13.88 12.43
C GLY A 41 10.65 13.18 11.38
N ASN A 42 10.71 13.69 10.15
CA ASN A 42 9.85 13.25 9.06
C ASN A 42 10.47 12.07 8.26
N PHE A 43 10.80 10.97 8.94
CA PHE A 43 11.41 9.82 8.24
C PHE A 43 10.44 9.22 7.19
N PRO A 44 10.98 8.53 6.17
CA PRO A 44 10.15 8.06 5.06
C PRO A 44 9.28 6.86 5.44
N PHE A 45 8.13 6.78 4.79
CA PHE A 45 7.28 5.58 4.80
C PHE A 45 7.12 5.05 3.39
N LEU A 46 7.51 3.79 3.21
CA LEU A 46 7.35 3.07 1.95
C LEU A 46 6.24 2.04 2.10
N TYR A 47 5.39 1.93 1.09
CA TYR A 47 4.30 0.98 1.08
C TYR A 47 3.97 0.48 -0.32
N VAL A 48 3.17 -0.58 -0.42
CA VAL A 48 2.83 -1.24 -1.68
C VAL A 48 1.34 -1.09 -1.96
N GLN A 49 0.98 -0.68 -3.17
CA GLN A 49 -0.40 -0.69 -3.64
C GLN A 49 -0.91 -2.14 -3.67
N LEU A 50 -2.19 -2.36 -3.40
CA LEU A 50 -2.78 -3.67 -3.56
C LEU A 50 -2.58 -4.20 -4.99
N PRO A 51 -2.23 -5.48 -5.14
CA PRO A 51 -1.96 -6.07 -6.44
C PRO A 51 -3.25 -6.26 -7.25
N GLY A 52 -3.14 -6.74 -8.49
CA GLY A 52 -4.31 -7.25 -9.21
C GLY A 52 -4.91 -8.44 -8.47
N PHE A 53 -6.23 -8.45 -8.27
CA PHE A 53 -6.95 -9.54 -7.62
C PHE A 53 -8.41 -9.55 -8.08
N MET A 54 -9.05 -10.72 -8.08
CA MET A 54 -10.40 -11.01 -8.61
C MET A 54 -10.49 -11.03 -10.15
N ASP A 55 -11.62 -11.54 -10.64
CA ASP A 55 -11.92 -11.59 -12.08
C ASP A 55 -11.93 -10.19 -12.72
N VAL A 56 -11.32 -10.10 -13.89
CA VAL A 56 -11.40 -8.90 -14.74
C VAL A 56 -12.84 -8.71 -15.20
N LYS A 57 -13.36 -7.48 -15.03
CA LYS A 57 -14.66 -7.08 -15.57
C LYS A 57 -14.45 -6.34 -16.90
N THR A 58 -15.19 -6.73 -17.93
CA THR A 58 -15.10 -6.16 -19.29
C THR A 58 -15.81 -4.81 -19.43
N THR A 59 -16.58 -4.42 -18.42
CA THR A 59 -17.23 -3.11 -18.31
C THR A 59 -16.86 -2.49 -16.96
N PRO A 60 -16.76 -1.15 -16.86
CA PRO A 60 -16.56 -0.49 -15.58
C PRO A 60 -17.65 -0.88 -14.57
N THR A 61 -17.25 -1.29 -13.38
CA THR A 61 -18.16 -1.66 -12.27
C THR A 61 -17.58 -1.19 -10.95
N GLU A 62 -18.44 -1.00 -9.95
CA GLU A 62 -18.02 -0.73 -8.59
C GLU A 62 -17.07 -1.81 -8.07
N SER A 63 -15.98 -1.40 -7.43
CA SER A 63 -14.97 -2.30 -6.88
C SER A 63 -14.35 -1.71 -5.62
N SER A 64 -14.60 -2.33 -4.47
CA SER A 64 -13.94 -1.96 -3.21
C SER A 64 -12.42 -2.10 -3.29
N TRP A 65 -11.94 -3.04 -4.11
CA TRP A 65 -10.51 -3.21 -4.37
C TRP A 65 -9.92 -2.01 -5.11
N ALA A 66 -10.62 -1.52 -6.15
CA ALA A 66 -10.22 -0.31 -6.85
C ALA A 66 -10.28 0.93 -5.96
N LYS A 67 -11.34 1.08 -5.13
CA LYS A 67 -11.46 2.16 -4.15
C LYS A 67 -10.32 2.15 -3.15
N LEU A 68 -9.94 0.98 -2.64
CA LEU A 68 -8.83 0.86 -1.70
C LEU A 68 -7.48 1.23 -2.34
N ARG A 69 -7.25 0.86 -3.61
CA ARG A 69 -6.08 1.32 -4.37
C ARG A 69 -6.05 2.83 -4.59
N GLN A 70 -7.22 3.45 -4.80
CA GLN A 70 -7.31 4.92 -4.87
C GLN A 70 -6.93 5.54 -3.53
N GLN A 71 -7.40 4.98 -2.42
CA GLN A 71 -7.06 5.47 -1.08
C GLN A 71 -5.56 5.29 -0.75
N GLN A 72 -4.93 4.21 -1.24
CA GLN A 72 -3.47 4.05 -1.19
C GLN A 72 -2.76 5.11 -2.05
N LEU A 73 -3.26 5.43 -3.24
CA LEU A 73 -2.71 6.51 -4.06
C LEU A 73 -2.84 7.88 -3.37
N ASP A 74 -4.01 8.16 -2.79
CA ASP A 74 -4.30 9.42 -2.12
C ASP A 74 -3.50 9.60 -0.82
N LEU A 75 -2.97 8.52 -0.24
CA LEU A 75 -2.06 8.57 0.91
C LEU A 75 -0.71 9.23 0.54
N LEU A 76 -0.33 9.29 -0.74
CA LEU A 76 0.84 10.04 -1.20
C LEU A 76 0.78 11.54 -0.90
N THR A 77 -0.38 12.08 -0.52
CA THR A 77 -0.47 13.47 -0.02
C THR A 77 0.20 13.66 1.33
N VAL A 78 0.47 12.58 2.08
CA VAL A 78 1.21 12.64 3.34
C VAL A 78 2.71 12.82 3.03
N PRO A 79 3.39 13.85 3.59
CA PRO A 79 4.80 14.11 3.31
C PRO A 79 5.71 12.91 3.58
N ASN A 80 6.78 12.78 2.80
CA ASN A 80 7.80 11.72 2.92
C ASN A 80 7.18 10.31 2.91
N THR A 81 6.27 10.09 1.98
CA THR A 81 5.70 8.77 1.70
C THR A 81 5.95 8.40 0.24
N ALA A 82 6.10 7.11 -0.05
CA ALA A 82 6.18 6.60 -1.41
C ALA A 82 5.51 5.24 -1.53
N MET A 83 4.97 4.97 -2.72
CA MET A 83 4.19 3.77 -3.01
C MET A 83 4.80 3.02 -4.18
N ALA A 84 5.04 1.73 -4.01
CA ALA A 84 5.28 0.81 -5.12
C ALA A 84 3.92 0.39 -5.72
N VAL A 85 3.68 0.70 -6.99
CA VAL A 85 2.54 0.17 -7.74
C VAL A 85 2.74 -1.33 -7.92
N ALA A 86 1.70 -2.16 -7.73
CA ALA A 86 1.78 -3.62 -7.88
C ALA A 86 0.56 -4.24 -8.60
N ILE A 87 -0.31 -3.41 -9.18
CA ILE A 87 -1.54 -3.84 -9.87
C ILE A 87 -1.31 -4.93 -10.94
N ASP A 88 -0.17 -4.90 -11.59
CA ASP A 88 0.26 -5.81 -12.67
C ASP A 88 0.97 -7.07 -12.18
N LEU A 89 1.25 -7.17 -10.88
CA LEU A 89 2.01 -8.27 -10.28
C LEU A 89 1.14 -9.31 -9.57
N GLY A 90 -0.18 -9.18 -9.64
CA GLY A 90 -1.13 -10.06 -8.95
C GLY A 90 -1.89 -11.02 -9.86
N GLU A 91 -2.58 -11.96 -9.22
CA GLU A 91 -3.31 -13.05 -9.83
C GLU A 91 -4.81 -12.93 -9.49
N TRP A 92 -5.68 -13.32 -10.42
CA TRP A 92 -7.13 -13.19 -10.23
C TRP A 92 -7.67 -14.06 -9.08
N ASN A 93 -6.99 -15.17 -8.77
CA ASN A 93 -7.42 -16.22 -7.85
C ASN A 93 -6.67 -16.29 -6.52
N ASP A 94 -5.61 -15.49 -6.34
CA ASP A 94 -4.89 -15.39 -5.07
C ASP A 94 -4.58 -13.94 -4.77
N ILE A 95 -4.90 -13.53 -3.56
CA ILE A 95 -4.64 -12.18 -3.06
C ILE A 95 -3.17 -11.97 -2.74
N HIS A 96 -2.42 -13.06 -2.52
CA HIS A 96 -0.99 -13.06 -2.20
C HIS A 96 -0.15 -13.32 -3.45
N PRO A 97 0.42 -12.28 -4.10
CA PRO A 97 1.11 -12.46 -5.35
C PRO A 97 2.35 -13.35 -5.23
N LEU A 98 2.57 -14.20 -6.24
CA LEU A 98 3.77 -15.05 -6.28
C LEU A 98 5.02 -14.20 -6.57
N ASN A 99 4.89 -13.14 -7.37
CA ASN A 99 5.99 -12.26 -7.75
C ASN A 99 6.36 -11.21 -6.68
N LYS A 100 6.71 -11.68 -5.47
CA LYS A 100 7.17 -10.84 -4.36
C LYS A 100 8.53 -10.18 -4.66
N GLN A 101 9.32 -10.77 -5.55
CA GLN A 101 10.64 -10.26 -5.90
C GLN A 101 10.55 -8.92 -6.62
N ASP A 102 9.66 -8.78 -7.61
CA ASP A 102 9.52 -7.53 -8.34
C ASP A 102 8.85 -6.43 -7.50
N VAL A 103 7.95 -6.79 -6.57
CA VAL A 103 7.47 -5.85 -5.54
C VAL A 103 8.64 -5.32 -4.72
N GLY A 104 9.54 -6.20 -4.26
CA GLY A 104 10.74 -5.81 -3.51
C GLY A 104 11.67 -4.90 -4.31
N LYS A 105 11.89 -5.18 -5.61
CA LYS A 105 12.70 -4.31 -6.50
C LYS A 105 12.10 -2.91 -6.66
N ARG A 106 10.76 -2.78 -6.67
CA ARG A 106 10.08 -1.47 -6.77
C ARG A 106 10.19 -0.64 -5.49
N LEU A 107 10.46 -1.27 -4.34
CA LEU A 107 10.67 -0.61 -3.06
C LEU A 107 12.14 -0.26 -2.76
N ALA A 108 13.09 -0.78 -3.55
CA ALA A 108 14.52 -0.74 -3.28
C ALA A 108 15.19 0.58 -3.67
#